data_AF-A0A968XH73-F1
#
_entry.id   AF-A0A968XH73-F1
#
_cell.length_a   1.000
_cell.length_b   1.000
_cell.length_c   1.000
_cell.angle_alpha   90.00
_cell.angle_beta   90.00
_cell.angle_gamma   90.00
#
_symmetry.space_group_name_H-M   'P 1'
#
loop_
_entity.id
_entity.type
_entity.pdbx_description
1 polymer ?
#
loop_
_entity_poly.entity_id
_entity_poly.type
_entity_poly.pdbx_seq_one_letter_code
_entity_poly.pdbx_strand_id
1 'polypeptide(L)'
;MNAADAYRFFGLDPTASRQEVKMAYRRLARQHHPDINPQAIQEEFVRLTQAYQLLLKRSPVKVVPSAPQSPEEAMKRQGYAQLQHLLRSGKYPRAVALVEGLAQRYVQDPEVRQWQAIIYQRWGRQLIHSQEFAKAERYLEKALKTDPQNRALLADVAQDLRLLRRMNQL
;
A
#
# COMPACT_ATOMS: atom_id res chain seq x y z
N MET A 1 30.70 -11.68 8.43
CA MET A 1 30.56 -10.31 7.90
C MET A 1 29.44 -9.60 8.65
N ASN A 2 29.68 -8.43 9.23
CA ASN A 2 28.65 -7.63 9.91
C ASN A 2 28.09 -6.53 8.97
N ALA A 3 27.10 -5.75 9.42
CA ALA A 3 26.46 -4.74 8.57
C ALA A 3 27.38 -3.57 8.23
N ALA A 4 28.20 -3.10 9.19
CA ALA A 4 29.15 -2.02 8.96
C ALA A 4 30.22 -2.43 7.92
N ASP A 5 30.70 -3.68 8.00
CA ASP A 5 31.61 -4.24 7.00
C ASP A 5 30.96 -4.34 5.63
N ALA A 6 29.66 -4.63 5.57
CA ALA A 6 28.91 -4.70 4.32
C ALA A 6 28.70 -3.34 3.67
N TYR A 7 28.36 -2.30 4.43
CA TYR A 7 28.32 -0.93 3.89
C TYR A 7 29.69 -0.50 3.35
N ARG A 8 30.77 -0.74 4.11
CA ARG A 8 32.14 -0.47 3.67
C ARG A 8 32.52 -1.24 2.42
N PHE A 9 32.12 -2.51 2.31
CA PHE A 9 32.35 -3.34 1.13
C PHE A 9 31.71 -2.74 -0.14
N PHE A 10 30.53 -2.12 -0.02
CA PHE A 10 29.90 -1.39 -1.12
C PHE A 10 30.42 0.04 -1.32
N GLY A 11 31.33 0.53 -0.46
CA GLY A 11 31.76 1.93 -0.43
C GLY A 11 30.65 2.90 -0.03
N LEU A 12 29.73 2.44 0.82
CA LEU A 12 28.55 3.17 1.25
C LEU A 12 28.65 3.56 2.72
N ASP A 13 27.99 4.67 3.07
CA ASP A 13 27.81 5.06 4.47
C ASP A 13 26.89 4.06 5.20
N PRO A 14 27.09 3.79 6.51
CA PRO A 14 26.17 2.97 7.30
C PRO A 14 24.70 3.43 7.31
N THR A 15 24.44 4.68 6.91
CA THR A 15 23.11 5.27 6.75
C THR A 15 22.54 5.16 5.33
N ALA A 16 23.28 4.56 4.39
CA ALA A 16 22.87 4.44 3.00
C ALA A 16 21.55 3.68 2.82
N SER A 17 20.73 4.19 1.92
CA SER A 17 19.41 3.68 1.59
C SER A 17 19.44 2.36 0.82
N ARG A 18 18.32 1.62 0.81
CA ARG A 18 18.17 0.39 0.01
C ARG A 18 18.35 0.64 -1.49
N GLN A 19 18.04 1.84 -1.97
CA GLN A 19 18.24 2.21 -3.38
C GLN A 19 19.73 2.32 -3.69
N GLU A 20 20.50 3.00 -2.85
CA GLU A 20 21.97 3.13 -2.98
C GLU A 20 22.67 1.76 -2.88
N VAL A 21 22.26 0.92 -1.93
CA VAL A 21 22.76 -0.47 -1.80
C VAL A 21 22.46 -1.29 -3.06
N LYS A 22 21.26 -1.17 -3.63
CA LYS A 22 20.89 -1.84 -4.89
C LYS A 22 21.71 -1.34 -6.08
N MET A 23 21.95 -0.03 -6.17
CA MET A 23 22.75 0.55 -7.24
C MET A 23 24.21 0.10 -7.15
N ALA A 24 24.80 0.15 -5.96
CA ALA A 24 26.16 -0.33 -5.72
C ALA A 24 26.31 -1.82 -6.03
N TYR A 25 25.34 -2.65 -5.60
CA TYR A 25 25.31 -4.08 -5.94
C TYR A 25 25.23 -4.31 -7.45
N ARG A 26 24.33 -3.62 -8.17
CA ARG A 26 24.22 -3.76 -9.63
C ARG A 26 25.50 -3.36 -10.36
N ARG A 27 26.19 -2.32 -9.88
CA ARG A 27 27.47 -1.87 -10.44
C ARG A 27 28.54 -2.95 -10.27
N LEU A 28 28.74 -3.45 -9.05
CA LEU A 28 29.74 -4.48 -8.75
C LEU A 28 29.40 -5.82 -9.41
N ALA A 29 28.14 -6.23 -9.41
CA ALA A 29 27.71 -7.50 -10.02
C ALA A 29 27.96 -7.53 -11.53
N ARG A 30 27.87 -6.39 -12.22
CA ARG A 30 28.24 -6.28 -13.64
C ARG A 30 29.76 -6.34 -13.84
N GLN A 31 30.54 -5.74 -12.94
CA GLN A 31 32.00 -5.75 -13.01
C GLN A 31 32.58 -7.15 -12.75
N HIS A 32 31.91 -7.96 -11.93
CA HIS A 32 32.30 -9.34 -11.61
C HIS A 32 31.46 -10.40 -12.36
N HIS A 33 30.71 -10.03 -13.39
CA HIS A 33 29.91 -10.99 -14.14
C HIS A 33 30.82 -11.90 -14.98
N PRO A 34 30.62 -13.23 -15.00
CA PRO A 34 31.46 -14.16 -15.76
C PRO A 34 31.49 -13.86 -17.27
N ASP A 35 30.41 -13.30 -17.83
CA ASP A 35 30.36 -12.87 -19.23
C ASP A 35 31.27 -11.67 -19.57
N ILE A 36 31.62 -10.85 -18.57
CA ILE A 36 32.43 -9.63 -18.76
C ILE A 36 33.84 -9.83 -18.21
N ASN A 37 33.99 -10.63 -17.15
CA ASN A 37 35.27 -10.98 -16.55
C ASN A 37 35.34 -12.49 -16.28
N PRO A 38 35.81 -13.29 -17.25
CA PRO A 38 35.92 -14.75 -17.11
C PRO A 38 36.98 -15.20 -16.09
N GLN A 39 37.77 -14.27 -15.53
CA GLN A 39 38.70 -14.51 -14.42
C GLN A 39 38.11 -14.14 -13.05
N ALA A 40 36.84 -13.72 -12.99
CA ALA A 40 36.20 -13.30 -11.76
C ALA A 40 36.25 -14.44 -10.72
N ILE A 41 36.85 -14.15 -9.57
CA ILE A 41 36.97 -15.09 -8.46
C ILE A 41 35.56 -15.34 -7.91
N GLN A 42 35.06 -16.56 -8.03
CA GLN A 42 33.73 -16.98 -7.58
C GLN A 42 33.45 -16.56 -6.13
N GLU A 43 34.48 -16.58 -5.28
CA GLU A 43 34.41 -16.17 -3.88
C GLU A 43 34.05 -14.70 -3.69
N GLU A 44 34.49 -13.79 -4.57
CA GLU A 44 34.16 -12.37 -4.50
C GLU A 44 32.69 -12.12 -4.84
N PHE A 45 32.15 -12.83 -5.83
CA PHE A 45 30.74 -12.75 -6.19
C PHE A 45 29.83 -13.32 -5.09
N VAL A 46 30.25 -14.42 -4.47
CA VAL A 46 29.57 -14.99 -3.30
C VAL A 46 29.56 -13.99 -2.15
N ARG A 47 30.70 -13.36 -1.86
CA ARG A 47 30.83 -12.33 -0.81
C ARG A 47 29.99 -11.09 -1.10
N LEU A 48 29.98 -10.62 -2.35
CA LEU A 48 29.14 -9.53 -2.84
C LEU A 48 27.65 -9.83 -2.61
N THR A 49 27.22 -11.04 -2.94
CA THR A 49 25.83 -11.47 -2.77
C THR A 49 25.47 -11.59 -1.29
N GLN A 50 26.34 -12.16 -0.47
CA GLN A 50 26.14 -12.27 0.98
C GLN A 50 26.05 -10.89 1.66
N ALA A 51 26.91 -9.94 1.28
CA ALA A 51 26.89 -8.57 1.75
C ALA A 51 25.56 -7.88 1.43
N TYR A 52 25.09 -8.00 0.18
CA TYR A 52 23.82 -7.45 -0.27
C TYR A 52 22.63 -8.02 0.51
N GLN A 53 22.59 -9.35 0.67
CA GLN A 53 21.52 -10.03 1.42
C GLN A 53 21.51 -9.62 2.90
N LEU A 54 22.68 -9.47 3.52
CA LEU A 54 22.80 -9.01 4.89
C LEU A 54 22.24 -7.59 5.05
N LEU A 55 22.59 -6.67 4.15
CA LEU A 55 22.10 -5.29 4.19
C LEU A 55 20.59 -5.20 3.92
N LEU A 56 20.04 -6.05 3.05
CA LEU A 56 18.59 -6.12 2.83
C LEU A 56 17.82 -6.60 4.06
N LYS A 57 18.38 -7.54 4.83
CA LYS A 57 17.75 -8.08 6.05
C LYS A 57 17.90 -7.14 7.25
N ARG A 58 19.06 -6.49 7.38
CA ARG A 58 19.40 -5.67 8.55
C ARG A 58 19.09 -4.21 8.43
N SER A 59 18.88 -3.66 7.23
CA SER A 59 18.43 -2.28 7.13
C SER A 59 17.07 -2.20 7.84
N PRO A 60 16.97 -1.60 9.06
CA PRO A 60 15.66 -1.19 9.53
C PRO A 60 15.16 -0.29 8.41
N VAL A 61 13.97 -0.60 7.93
CA VAL A 61 13.39 0.17 6.86
C VAL A 61 13.31 1.59 7.40
N LYS A 62 14.25 2.46 7.02
CA LYS A 62 13.91 3.85 6.78
C LYS A 62 13.00 3.79 5.55
N VAL A 63 11.77 3.33 5.79
CA VAL A 63 10.62 4.05 5.27
C VAL A 63 10.73 5.35 6.04
N VAL A 64 11.63 6.23 5.61
CA VAL A 64 11.25 7.62 5.66
C VAL A 64 9.99 7.58 4.82
N PRO A 65 8.78 7.84 5.36
CA PRO A 65 7.65 8.11 4.50
C PRO A 65 8.20 9.24 3.63
N SER A 66 8.52 8.94 2.37
CA SER A 66 9.09 9.93 1.47
C SER A 66 8.14 11.10 1.58
N ALA A 67 8.64 12.26 1.96
CA ALA A 67 7.86 13.49 1.90
C ALA A 67 7.14 13.46 0.53
N PRO A 68 5.83 13.79 0.50
CA PRO A 68 5.04 13.62 -0.70
C PRO A 68 5.81 14.17 -1.90
N GLN A 69 6.07 13.33 -2.90
CA GLN A 69 6.97 13.64 -4.01
C GLN A 69 6.39 14.77 -4.87
N SER A 70 5.11 15.07 -4.68
CA SER A 70 4.39 16.20 -5.25
C SER A 70 3.41 16.81 -4.23
N PRO A 71 3.02 18.09 -4.39
CA PRO A 71 1.92 18.70 -3.64
C PRO A 71 0.60 17.91 -3.74
N GLU A 72 0.41 17.19 -4.85
CA GLU A 72 -0.76 16.34 -5.10
C GLU A 72 -0.79 15.12 -4.18
N GLU A 73 0.34 14.43 -3.99
CA GLU A 73 0.45 13.33 -3.03
C GLU A 73 0.25 13.80 -1.58
N ALA A 74 0.67 15.03 -1.26
CA ALA A 74 0.47 15.62 0.06
C ALA A 74 -1.03 15.79 0.35
N MET A 75 -1.76 16.33 -0.63
CA MET A 75 -3.21 16.50 -0.55
C MET A 75 -3.91 15.14 -0.38
N LYS A 76 -3.53 14.11 -1.15
CA LYS A 76 -4.08 12.76 -1.01
C LYS A 76 -3.85 12.19 0.39
N ARG A 77 -2.62 12.26 0.90
CA ARG A 77 -2.28 11.80 2.26
C ARG A 77 -3.10 12.51 3.33
N GLN A 78 -3.27 13.82 3.21
CA GLN A 78 -4.11 14.60 4.11
C GLN A 78 -5.58 14.14 4.03
N GLY A 79 -6.10 13.94 2.83
CA GLY A 79 -7.44 13.41 2.60
C GLY A 79 -7.64 12.03 3.23
N TYR A 80 -6.70 11.10 3.04
CA TYR A 80 -6.75 9.76 3.63
C TYR A 80 -6.68 9.78 5.15
N ALA A 81 -5.82 10.64 5.73
CA ALA A 81 -5.75 10.80 7.18
C ALA A 81 -7.08 11.32 7.76
N GLN A 82 -7.73 12.27 7.07
CA GLN A 82 -9.06 12.74 7.44
C GLN A 82 -10.12 11.64 7.30
N LEU A 83 -10.11 10.86 6.21
CA LEU A 83 -11.00 9.72 6.03
C LEU A 83 -10.87 8.70 7.16
N GLN A 84 -9.64 8.35 7.54
CA GLN A 84 -9.38 7.44 8.66
C GLN A 84 -9.94 7.98 9.98
N HIS A 85 -9.80 9.28 10.24
CA HIS A 85 -10.37 9.91 11.43
C HIS A 85 -11.91 9.87 11.41
N LEU A 86 -12.54 10.17 10.27
CA LEU A 86 -14.00 10.15 10.12
C LEU A 86 -14.57 8.75 10.29
N LEU A 87 -13.92 7.74 9.70
CA LEU A 87 -14.31 6.33 9.84
C LEU A 87 -14.20 5.84 11.28
N ARG A 88 -13.10 6.17 11.98
CA ARG A 88 -12.95 5.84 13.41
C ARG A 88 -14.00 6.51 14.28
N SER A 89 -14.46 7.70 13.88
CA SER A 89 -15.48 8.46 14.60
C SER A 89 -16.92 8.08 14.21
N GLY A 90 -17.11 7.10 13.30
CA GLY A 90 -18.44 6.74 12.78
C GLY A 90 -19.11 7.83 11.93
N LYS A 91 -18.38 8.86 11.49
CA LYS A 91 -18.91 10.02 10.73
C LYS A 91 -18.94 9.73 9.23
N TYR A 92 -19.58 8.65 8.85
CA TYR A 92 -19.58 8.18 7.47
C TYR A 92 -20.22 9.11 6.44
N PRO A 93 -21.28 9.91 6.70
CA PRO A 93 -21.79 10.86 5.70
C PRO A 93 -20.72 11.85 5.25
N ARG A 94 -19.90 12.32 6.22
CA ARG A 94 -18.75 13.19 5.95
C ARG A 94 -17.64 12.43 5.23
N ALA A 95 -17.41 11.17 5.58
CA ALA A 95 -16.41 10.33 4.91
C ALA A 95 -16.79 10.10 3.42
N VAL A 96 -18.07 9.84 3.13
CA VAL A 96 -18.60 9.70 1.77
C VAL A 96 -18.39 11.00 0.98
N ALA A 97 -18.78 12.15 1.52
CA ALA A 97 -18.58 13.43 0.85
C ALA A 97 -17.10 13.71 0.54
N LEU A 98 -16.20 13.43 1.50
CA LEU A 98 -14.77 13.63 1.31
C LEU A 98 -14.20 12.69 0.24
N VAL A 99 -14.55 11.41 0.24
CA VAL A 99 -14.02 10.47 -0.74
C VAL A 99 -14.62 10.68 -2.14
N GLU A 100 -15.88 11.12 -2.25
CA GLU A 100 -16.47 11.52 -3.53
C GLU A 100 -15.73 12.73 -4.11
N GLY A 101 -15.39 13.73 -3.28
CA GLY A 101 -14.56 14.86 -3.71
C GLY A 101 -13.16 14.44 -4.17
N LEU A 102 -12.52 13.50 -3.46
CA LEU A 102 -11.25 12.93 -3.90
C LEU A 102 -11.40 12.15 -5.22
N ALA A 103 -12.46 11.37 -5.39
CA ALA A 103 -12.70 10.57 -6.59
C ALA A 103 -12.98 11.45 -7.82
N GLN A 104 -13.63 12.61 -7.66
CA GLN A 104 -13.81 13.58 -8.75
C GLN A 104 -12.48 14.19 -9.21
N ARG A 105 -11.55 14.43 -8.28
CA ARG A 105 -10.23 14.99 -8.59
C ARG A 105 -9.27 13.95 -9.15
N TYR A 106 -9.36 12.71 -8.68
CA TYR A 106 -8.42 11.63 -8.96
C TYR A 106 -9.13 10.43 -9.59
N VAL A 107 -9.83 10.65 -10.70
CA VAL A 107 -10.75 9.67 -11.33
C VAL A 107 -10.07 8.35 -11.69
N GLN A 108 -8.81 8.40 -12.10
CA GLN A 108 -8.04 7.22 -12.52
C GLN A 108 -7.17 6.62 -11.41
N ASP A 109 -7.20 7.21 -10.21
CA ASP A 109 -6.35 6.76 -9.11
C ASP A 109 -6.93 5.50 -8.43
N PRO A 110 -6.22 4.37 -8.46
CA PRO A 110 -6.70 3.12 -7.89
C PRO A 110 -6.82 3.17 -6.36
N GLU A 111 -5.99 3.96 -5.69
CA GLU A 111 -6.02 4.11 -4.23
C GLU A 111 -7.27 4.87 -3.79
N VAL A 112 -7.61 5.95 -4.48
CA VAL A 112 -8.85 6.72 -4.22
C VAL A 112 -10.09 5.86 -4.48
N ARG A 113 -10.09 5.08 -5.57
CA ARG A 113 -11.16 4.12 -5.88
C ARG A 113 -11.32 3.07 -4.78
N GLN A 114 -10.22 2.51 -4.29
CA GLN A 114 -10.24 1.54 -3.19
C GLN A 114 -10.81 2.16 -1.91
N TRP A 115 -10.37 3.37 -1.54
CA TRP A 115 -10.91 4.10 -0.40
C TRP A 115 -12.41 4.35 -0.54
N GLN A 116 -12.86 4.75 -1.72
CA GLN A 116 -14.28 4.98 -2.00
C GLN A 116 -15.10 3.71 -1.81
N ALA A 117 -14.63 2.59 -2.34
CA ALA A 117 -15.31 1.31 -2.23
C ALA A 117 -15.39 0.80 -0.77
N ILE A 118 -14.30 0.93 -0.01
CA ILE A 118 -14.26 0.58 1.42
C ILE A 118 -15.25 1.43 2.23
N ILE A 119 -15.33 2.73 1.95
CA ILE A 119 -16.24 3.64 2.66
C ILE A 119 -17.69 3.27 2.39
N TYR A 120 -18.05 3.00 1.13
CA TYR A 120 -19.38 2.52 0.78
C TYR A 120 -19.72 1.19 1.47
N GLN A 121 -18.78 0.23 1.50
CA GLN A 121 -18.97 -1.04 2.18
C GLN A 121 -19.22 -0.83 3.69
N ARG A 122 -18.36 -0.08 4.37
CA ARG A 122 -18.48 0.14 5.82
C ARG A 122 -19.74 0.93 6.19
N TRP A 123 -20.13 1.91 5.36
CA TRP A 123 -21.37 2.65 5.57
C TRP A 123 -22.59 1.77 5.34
N GLY A 124 -22.57 0.93 4.30
CA GLY A 124 -23.58 -0.10 4.06
C GLY A 124 -23.76 -1.01 5.27
N ARG A 125 -22.66 -1.54 5.83
CA ARG A 125 -22.69 -2.35 7.05
C ARG A 125 -23.29 -1.59 8.25
N GLN A 126 -22.92 -0.33 8.45
CA GLN A 126 -23.49 0.48 9.52
C GLN A 126 -25.02 0.67 9.35
N LEU A 127 -25.48 0.89 8.12
CA LEU A 127 -26.89 1.05 7.80
C LEU A 127 -27.70 -0.24 8.05
N ILE A 128 -27.11 -1.42 7.84
CA ILE A 128 -27.73 -2.70 8.23
C ILE A 128 -28.02 -2.72 9.73
N HIS A 129 -27.05 -2.30 10.56
CA HIS A 129 -27.25 -2.24 12.02
C HIS A 129 -28.30 -1.20 12.42
N SER A 130 -28.41 -0.10 11.68
CA SER A 130 -29.47 0.90 11.86
C SER A 130 -30.82 0.51 11.23
N GLN A 131 -30.96 -0.72 10.72
CA GLN A 131 -32.16 -1.24 10.03
C GLN A 131 -32.58 -0.45 8.77
N GLU A 132 -31.67 0.35 8.20
CA GLU A 132 -31.91 1.12 6.97
C GLU A 132 -31.56 0.26 5.73
N PHE A 133 -32.21 -0.89 5.58
CA PHE A 133 -31.81 -1.94 4.63
C PHE A 133 -31.76 -1.47 3.17
N ALA A 134 -32.76 -0.69 2.71
CA ALA A 134 -32.78 -0.19 1.34
C ALA A 134 -31.60 0.75 1.03
N LYS A 135 -31.16 1.56 2.01
CA LYS A 135 -29.96 2.40 1.85
C LYS A 135 -28.70 1.54 1.90
N ALA A 136 -28.65 0.56 2.80
CA ALA A 136 -27.52 -0.35 2.93
C ALA A 136 -27.23 -1.07 1.61
N GLU A 137 -28.24 -1.65 0.98
CA GLU A 137 -28.12 -2.35 -0.30
C GLU A 137 -27.54 -1.43 -1.38
N ARG A 138 -28.08 -0.21 -1.54
CA ARG A 138 -27.59 0.76 -2.53
C ARG A 138 -26.11 1.12 -2.33
N TYR A 139 -25.65 1.27 -1.10
CA TYR A 139 -24.23 1.55 -0.84
C TYR A 139 -23.34 0.32 -1.07
N LEU A 140 -23.80 -0.88 -0.71
CA LEU A 140 -23.08 -2.12 -0.98
C LEU A 140 -22.93 -2.38 -2.50
N GLU A 141 -23.98 -2.14 -3.28
CA GLU A 141 -23.90 -2.21 -4.74
C GLU A 141 -22.94 -1.17 -5.33
N LYS A 142 -22.95 0.07 -4.80
CA LYS A 142 -21.98 1.09 -5.19
C LYS A 142 -20.55 0.63 -4.91
N ALA A 143 -20.29 0.00 -3.76
CA ALA A 143 -18.96 -0.53 -3.43
C ALA A 143 -18.47 -1.53 -4.48
N LEU A 144 -19.33 -2.47 -4.92
CA LEU A 144 -19.01 -3.46 -5.95
C LEU A 144 -18.71 -2.82 -7.31
N LYS A 145 -19.46 -1.78 -7.68
CA LYS A 145 -19.27 -1.05 -8.94
C LYS A 145 -17.99 -0.21 -8.93
N THR A 146 -17.62 0.32 -7.76
CA THR A 146 -16.43 1.16 -7.62
C THR A 146 -15.15 0.36 -7.80
N ASP A 147 -15.02 -0.83 -7.19
CA ASP A 147 -13.79 -1.64 -7.26
C ASP A 147 -14.09 -3.13 -7.50
N PRO A 148 -14.49 -3.51 -8.73
CA PRO A 148 -14.92 -4.87 -9.03
C PRO A 148 -13.77 -5.88 -9.09
N GLN A 149 -12.51 -5.44 -9.14
CA GLN A 149 -11.34 -6.32 -9.23
C GLN A 149 -10.84 -6.76 -7.84
N ASN A 150 -11.27 -6.09 -6.79
CA ASN A 150 -10.81 -6.32 -5.43
C ASN A 150 -11.55 -7.48 -4.76
N ARG A 151 -10.95 -8.67 -4.84
CA ARG A 151 -11.52 -9.91 -4.28
C ARG A 151 -11.86 -9.84 -2.80
N ALA A 152 -11.06 -9.13 -2.00
CA ALA A 152 -11.30 -8.98 -0.57
C ALA A 152 -12.58 -8.16 -0.31
N LEU A 153 -12.72 -7.03 -1.01
CA LEU A 153 -13.93 -6.21 -0.97
C LEU A 153 -15.16 -7.01 -1.41
N LEU A 154 -15.07 -7.76 -2.52
CA LEU A 154 -16.18 -8.58 -3.02
C LEU A 154 -16.66 -9.58 -1.95
N ALA A 155 -15.73 -10.24 -1.25
CA ALA A 155 -16.05 -11.19 -0.20
C ALA A 155 -16.74 -10.52 1.00
N ASP A 156 -16.24 -9.37 1.43
CA ASP A 156 -16.80 -8.59 2.53
C ASP A 156 -18.21 -8.10 2.21
N VAL A 157 -18.42 -7.52 1.02
CA VAL A 157 -19.73 -7.03 0.59
C VAL A 157 -20.72 -8.19 0.43
N ALA A 158 -20.28 -9.34 -0.08
CA ALA A 158 -21.14 -10.52 -0.17
C ALA A 158 -21.59 -11.01 1.22
N GLN A 159 -20.73 -10.94 2.24
CA GLN A 159 -21.10 -11.23 3.61
C GLN A 159 -22.12 -10.23 4.16
N ASP A 160 -21.92 -8.94 3.91
CA ASP A 160 -22.83 -7.89 4.35
C ASP A 160 -24.22 -8.02 3.69
N LEU A 161 -24.28 -8.35 2.39
CA LEU A 161 -25.54 -8.60 1.69
C LEU A 161 -26.28 -9.83 2.23
N ARG A 162 -25.56 -10.90 2.61
CA ARG A 162 -26.17 -12.06 3.28
C ARG A 162 -26.76 -11.66 4.63
N LEU A 163 -26.04 -10.86 5.40
CA LEU A 163 -26.51 -10.35 6.69
C LEU A 163 -27.78 -9.49 6.51
N LEU A 164 -27.76 -8.57 5.53
CA LEU A 164 -28.89 -7.72 5.19
C LEU A 164 -30.15 -8.55 4.90
N ARG A 165 -30.04 -9.56 4.03
CA ARG A 165 -31.16 -10.44 3.67
C ARG A 165 -31.74 -11.17 4.89
N ARG A 166 -30.87 -11.64 5.78
CA ARG A 166 -31.29 -12.32 7.02
C ARG A 166 -32.04 -11.37 7.96
N MET A 167 -31.56 -10.14 8.10
CA MET A 167 -32.17 -9.15 9.00
C MET A 167 -33.46 -8.55 8.44
N ASN A 168 -33.61 -8.45 7.13
CA ASN A 168 -34.81 -7.92 6.47
C ASN A 168 -35.99 -8.92 6.42
N GLN A 169 -35.76 -10.19 6.79
CA GLN A 169 -36.79 -11.25 6.85
C GLN A 169 -37.33 -11.49 8.27
N LEU A 170 -36.79 -10.80 9.27
CA LEU A 170 -37.25 -10.82 10.68
C LEU A 170 -38.21 -9.65 10.94
#